data_AF-A0A2G2LCS2-F1
#
_entry.id   AF-A0A2G2LCS2-F1
#
_cell.length_a   1.000
_cell.length_b   1.000
_cell.length_c   1.000
_cell.angle_alpha   90.00
_cell.angle_beta   90.00
_cell.angle_gamma   90.00
#
_symmetry.space_group_name_H-M   'P 1'
#
loop_
_entity.id
_entity.type
_entity.pdbx_description
1 polymer ?
#
loop_
_entity_poly.entity_id
_entity_poly.type
_entity_poly.pdbx_seq_one_letter_code
_entity_poly.pdbx_strand_id
1 'polypeptide(L)'
;MKTHVMDVLQYLYERFQEDDFVPLDKNHSIVKELENVGFNLHEIDSALDWLDGLVEASSDNFAPSNSNSSQIRIFHPHELNNFSTEARGFLYFLEQAGVLDGHSREAVIDRVLALNLKGAIDLDELKWVVNMVLFNLPDREEEAIWLENIDACFH
;
A
#
# COMPACT_ATOMS: atom_id res chain seq x y z
N MET A 1 -3.18 -2.27 -19.67
CA MET A 1 -3.28 -3.66 -19.15
C MET A 1 -3.10 -3.52 -17.66
N LYS A 2 -4.15 -3.85 -16.88
CA LYS A 2 -4.11 -3.77 -15.41
C LYS A 2 -2.97 -4.65 -14.90
N THR A 3 -2.27 -4.20 -13.87
CA THR A 3 -1.10 -4.89 -13.36
C THR A 3 -1.56 -6.04 -12.48
N HIS A 4 -1.34 -7.28 -12.94
CA HIS A 4 -1.79 -8.49 -12.26
C HIS A 4 -1.25 -8.68 -10.83
N VAL A 5 -0.19 -7.96 -10.46
CA VAL A 5 0.36 -7.96 -9.08
C VAL A 5 -0.63 -7.32 -8.10
N MET A 6 -1.35 -6.26 -8.50
CA MET A 6 -2.35 -5.62 -7.63
C MET A 6 -3.51 -6.57 -7.35
N ASP A 7 -3.93 -7.34 -8.35
CA ASP A 7 -5.02 -8.33 -8.20
C ASP A 7 -4.62 -9.41 -7.17
N VAL A 8 -3.36 -9.86 -7.16
CA VAL A 8 -2.84 -10.79 -6.15
C VAL A 8 -2.82 -10.15 -4.76
N LEU A 9 -2.33 -8.92 -4.64
CA LEU A 9 -2.28 -8.20 -3.36
C LEU A 9 -3.67 -7.97 -2.76
N GLN A 10 -4.65 -7.60 -3.60
CA GLN A 10 -6.03 -7.43 -3.18
C GLN A 10 -6.63 -8.76 -2.69
N TYR A 11 -6.43 -9.85 -3.45
CA TYR A 11 -6.91 -11.17 -3.04
C TYR A 11 -6.32 -11.60 -1.69
N LEU A 12 -5.02 -11.39 -1.51
CA LEU A 12 -4.34 -11.68 -0.25
C LEU A 12 -4.95 -10.89 0.90
N TYR A 13 -5.19 -9.59 0.71
CA TYR A 13 -5.82 -8.76 1.74
C TYR A 13 -7.20 -9.26 2.15
N GLU A 14 -8.08 -9.49 1.17
CA GLU A 14 -9.44 -9.96 1.41
C GLU A 14 -9.39 -11.28 2.19
N ARG A 15 -8.47 -12.17 1.82
CA ARG A 15 -8.24 -13.44 2.52
C ARG A 15 -7.75 -13.25 3.97
N PHE A 16 -6.85 -12.30 4.22
CA PHE A 16 -6.33 -12.03 5.57
C PHE A 16 -7.34 -11.35 6.49
N GLN A 17 -8.30 -10.60 5.95
CA GLN A 17 -9.39 -10.00 6.71
C GLN A 17 -10.45 -11.03 7.13
N GLU A 18 -10.64 -12.10 6.33
CA GLU A 18 -11.63 -13.15 6.60
C GLU A 18 -11.16 -14.22 7.60
N ASP A 19 -9.86 -14.48 7.71
CA ASP A 19 -9.31 -15.45 8.67
C ASP A 19 -8.75 -14.73 9.92
N ASP A 20 -9.27 -15.08 11.12
CA ASP A 20 -8.63 -14.78 12.41
C ASP A 20 -7.21 -15.38 12.44
N PHE A 21 -6.23 -14.61 11.93
CA PHE A 21 -4.78 -14.81 12.04
C PHE A 21 -4.29 -16.26 11.95
N VAL A 22 -4.23 -16.83 10.75
CA VAL A 22 -3.38 -18.01 10.52
C VAL A 22 -1.96 -17.51 10.22
N PRO A 23 -0.96 -17.78 11.08
CA PRO A 23 0.41 -17.39 10.83
C PRO A 23 0.87 -17.91 9.46
N LEU A 24 1.60 -17.07 8.72
CA LEU A 24 2.22 -17.33 7.41
C LEU A 24 3.23 -18.51 7.39
N ASP A 25 3.19 -19.41 8.36
CA ASP A 25 4.08 -20.57 8.54
C ASP A 25 3.88 -21.66 7.47
N LYS A 26 3.05 -21.41 6.45
CA LYS A 26 2.92 -22.24 5.26
C LYS A 26 2.92 -21.40 3.98
N ASN A 27 4.02 -20.70 3.69
CA ASN A 27 4.25 -20.08 2.37
C ASN A 27 3.94 -21.05 1.19
N HIS A 28 4.17 -22.35 1.37
CA HIS A 28 3.84 -23.35 0.36
C HIS A 28 2.32 -23.61 0.16
N SER A 29 1.49 -23.23 1.14
CA SER A 29 0.03 -23.35 1.07
C SER A 29 -0.59 -22.17 0.33
N ILE A 30 -0.14 -20.94 0.61
CA ILE A 30 -0.70 -19.73 -0.02
C ILE A 30 -0.33 -19.63 -1.50
N VAL A 31 0.90 -19.99 -1.88
CA VAL A 31 1.31 -20.03 -3.29
C VAL A 31 0.42 -21.00 -4.09
N LYS A 32 0.18 -22.20 -3.55
CA LYS A 32 -0.70 -23.19 -4.20
C LYS A 32 -2.16 -22.72 -4.28
N GLU A 33 -2.63 -21.99 -3.28
CA GLU A 33 -3.97 -21.39 -3.28
C GLU A 33 -4.09 -20.34 -4.39
N LEU A 34 -3.14 -19.42 -4.49
CA LEU A 34 -3.09 -18.41 -5.54
C LEU A 34 -2.99 -19.03 -6.95
N GLU A 35 -2.20 -20.09 -7.11
CA GLU A 35 -2.16 -20.88 -8.36
C GLU A 35 -3.52 -21.49 -8.70
N ASN A 36 -4.25 -22.02 -7.72
CA ASN A 36 -5.59 -22.60 -7.91
C ASN A 36 -6.65 -21.53 -8.28
N VAL A 37 -6.48 -20.30 -7.80
CA VAL A 37 -7.32 -19.15 -8.17
C VAL A 37 -7.02 -18.70 -9.61
N GLY A 38 -5.83 -19.03 -10.14
CA GLY A 38 -5.44 -18.82 -11.53
C GLY A 38 -4.37 -17.75 -11.72
N PHE A 39 -3.76 -17.25 -10.65
CA PHE A 39 -2.60 -16.37 -10.74
C PHE A 39 -1.39 -17.16 -11.24
N ASN A 40 -0.54 -16.53 -12.05
CA ASN A 40 0.69 -17.17 -12.48
C ASN A 40 1.82 -16.95 -11.46
N LEU A 41 2.83 -17.83 -11.51
CA LEU A 41 3.91 -17.81 -10.54
C LEU A 41 4.67 -16.48 -10.50
N HIS A 42 4.86 -15.81 -11.64
CA HIS A 42 5.55 -14.53 -11.69
C HIS A 42 4.77 -13.43 -10.94
N GLU A 43 3.45 -13.40 -11.08
CA GLU A 43 2.59 -12.45 -10.36
C GLU A 43 2.61 -12.71 -8.86
N ILE A 44 2.56 -13.98 -8.47
CA ILE A 44 2.65 -14.42 -7.08
C ILE A 44 3.99 -13.98 -6.48
N ASP A 45 5.11 -14.33 -7.13
CA ASP A 45 6.45 -13.98 -6.66
C ASP A 45 6.61 -12.46 -6.56
N SER A 46 6.15 -11.71 -7.57
CA SER A 46 6.21 -10.23 -7.55
C SER A 46 5.39 -9.61 -6.41
N ALA A 47 4.23 -10.20 -6.08
CA ALA A 47 3.40 -9.72 -4.99
C ALA A 47 4.01 -10.04 -3.61
N LEU A 48 4.60 -11.23 -3.46
CA LEU A 48 5.32 -11.60 -2.24
C LEU A 48 6.55 -10.71 -2.03
N ASP A 49 7.36 -10.47 -3.07
CA ASP A 49 8.49 -9.53 -3.02
C ASP A 49 8.03 -8.10 -2.65
N TRP A 50 6.86 -7.68 -3.15
CA TRP A 50 6.29 -6.39 -2.82
C TRP A 50 5.89 -6.30 -1.33
N LEU A 51 5.31 -7.37 -0.78
CA LEU A 51 4.95 -7.47 0.65
C LEU A 51 6.20 -7.51 1.54
N ASP A 52 7.25 -8.23 1.15
CA ASP A 52 8.50 -8.25 1.91
C ASP A 52 9.09 -6.84 2.04
N GLY A 53 9.13 -6.08 0.94
CA GLY A 53 9.58 -4.70 1.02
C GLY A 53 8.60 -3.76 1.76
N LEU A 54 7.32 -4.12 1.88
CA LEU A 54 6.36 -3.35 2.67
C LEU A 54 6.72 -3.40 4.15
N VAL A 55 7.11 -4.57 4.64
CA VAL A 55 7.62 -4.75 6.01
C VAL A 55 8.88 -3.92 6.25
N GLU A 56 9.75 -3.80 5.24
CA GLU A 56 10.94 -2.95 5.34
C GLU A 56 10.58 -1.45 5.37
N ALA A 57 9.69 -1.01 4.48
CA ALA A 57 9.25 0.38 4.36
C ALA A 57 8.46 0.86 5.59
N SER A 58 7.73 -0.04 6.25
CA SER A 58 7.00 0.26 7.48
C SER A 58 7.88 0.26 8.74
N SER A 59 9.15 -0.15 8.63
CA SER A 59 10.08 -0.10 9.76
C SER A 59 10.59 1.31 10.07
N ASP A 60 10.82 1.59 11.36
CA ASP A 60 11.36 2.87 11.85
C ASP A 60 12.75 3.22 11.29
N ASN A 61 13.44 2.26 10.67
CA ASN A 61 14.76 2.47 10.06
C ASN A 61 14.73 3.52 8.93
N PHE A 62 13.55 3.79 8.35
CA PHE A 62 13.35 4.76 7.27
C PHE A 62 12.64 6.04 7.73
N ALA A 63 12.39 6.22 9.03
CA ALA A 63 11.70 7.40 9.54
C ALA A 63 12.54 8.69 9.28
N PRO A 64 11.96 9.73 8.63
CA PRO A 64 12.66 10.99 8.46
C PRO A 64 12.99 11.60 9.82
N SER A 65 14.25 11.99 10.00
CA SER A 65 14.81 12.46 11.29
C SER A 65 14.14 13.71 11.90
N ASN A 66 13.20 14.36 11.20
CA ASN A 66 12.49 15.54 11.69
C ASN A 66 11.05 15.58 11.13
N SER A 67 10.07 15.19 11.95
CA SER A 67 8.63 15.23 11.70
C SER A 67 8.01 16.61 11.98
N ASN A 68 8.64 17.68 11.49
CA ASN A 68 7.98 18.98 11.54
C ASN A 68 6.83 19.00 10.52
N SER A 69 5.61 19.23 11.00
CA SER A 69 4.34 19.20 10.26
C SER A 69 4.18 20.26 9.14
N SER A 70 5.23 20.98 8.78
CA SER A 70 5.18 22.07 7.80
C SER A 70 6.15 21.89 6.61
N GLN A 71 6.59 20.67 6.31
CA GLN A 71 7.46 20.42 5.18
C GLN A 71 6.64 20.29 3.89
N ILE A 72 6.99 21.08 2.88
CA ILE A 72 6.40 20.97 1.54
C ILE A 72 7.09 19.81 0.82
N ARG A 73 6.37 18.72 0.54
CA ARG A 73 6.86 17.63 -0.29
C ARG A 73 6.95 18.08 -1.75
N ILE A 74 8.11 17.85 -2.37
CA ILE A 74 8.34 18.07 -3.81
C ILE A 74 8.49 16.70 -4.46
N PHE A 75 7.64 16.41 -5.45
CA PHE A 75 7.69 15.15 -6.18
C PHE A 75 8.82 15.16 -7.22
N HIS A 76 9.62 14.10 -7.24
CA HIS A 76 10.59 13.85 -8.29
C HIS A 76 9.87 13.55 -9.62
N PRO A 77 10.42 13.90 -10.80
CA PRO A 77 9.78 13.60 -12.09
C PRO A 77 9.40 12.13 -12.28
N HIS A 78 10.18 11.20 -11.70
CA HIS A 78 9.84 9.78 -11.70
C HIS A 78 8.55 9.49 -10.92
N GLU A 79 8.38 10.09 -9.74
CA GLU A 79 7.15 9.95 -8.95
C GLU A 79 5.97 10.60 -9.68
N LEU A 80 6.16 11.78 -10.27
CA LEU A 80 5.11 12.45 -11.05
C LEU A 80 4.57 11.60 -12.20
N ASN A 81 5.41 10.74 -12.81
CA ASN A 81 4.99 9.84 -13.87
C ASN A 81 4.22 8.61 -13.36
N ASN A 82 4.38 8.26 -12.09
CA ASN A 82 3.74 7.11 -11.45
C ASN A 82 2.48 7.49 -10.67
N PHE A 83 2.18 8.77 -10.50
CA PHE A 83 1.01 9.23 -9.77
C PHE A 83 0.12 10.15 -10.61
N SER A 84 -1.18 9.83 -10.66
CA SER A 84 -2.18 10.73 -11.24
C SER A 84 -2.29 12.01 -10.41
N THR A 85 -2.95 13.03 -10.96
CA THR A 85 -3.12 14.30 -10.24
C THR A 85 -4.03 14.13 -9.02
N GLU A 86 -5.06 13.31 -9.19
CA GLU A 86 -6.04 12.90 -8.18
C GLU A 86 -5.36 12.12 -7.06
N ALA A 87 -4.52 11.14 -7.39
CA ALA A 87 -3.75 10.37 -6.40
C ALA A 87 -2.81 11.28 -5.57
N ARG A 88 -2.11 12.23 -6.19
CA ARG A 88 -1.26 13.19 -5.45
C ARG A 88 -2.08 14.12 -4.55
N GLY A 89 -3.23 14.57 -5.03
CA GLY A 89 -4.15 15.38 -4.24
C GLY A 89 -4.66 14.63 -3.01
N PHE A 90 -4.93 13.34 -3.16
CA PHE A 90 -5.36 12.48 -2.06
C PHE A 90 -4.26 12.24 -1.02
N LEU A 91 -3.01 11.96 -1.44
CA LEU A 91 -1.87 11.88 -0.51
C LEU A 91 -1.72 13.17 0.31
N TYR A 92 -1.81 14.32 -0.36
CA TYR A 92 -1.75 15.62 0.32
C TYR A 92 -2.90 15.80 1.32
N PHE A 93 -4.12 15.41 0.93
CA PHE A 93 -5.29 15.44 1.81
C PHE A 93 -5.09 14.59 3.06
N LEU A 94 -4.60 13.35 2.91
CA LEU A 94 -4.37 12.44 4.05
C LEU A 94 -3.30 12.98 5.01
N GLU A 95 -2.24 13.60 4.49
CA GLU A 95 -1.23 14.26 5.32
C GLU A 95 -1.81 15.46 6.08
N GLN A 96 -2.64 16.29 5.43
CA GLN A 96 -3.29 17.42 6.10
C GLN A 96 -4.32 16.98 7.14
N ALA A 97 -4.98 15.84 6.92
CA ALA A 97 -5.90 15.23 7.89
C ALA A 97 -5.18 14.57 9.08
N GLY A 98 -3.85 14.41 9.00
CA GLY A 98 -3.04 13.74 10.03
C GLY A 98 -3.10 12.21 9.98
N VAL A 99 -3.71 11.65 8.93
CA VAL A 99 -3.78 10.19 8.71
C VAL A 99 -2.43 9.64 8.30
N LEU A 100 -1.75 10.37 7.41
CA LEU A 100 -0.36 10.12 7.07
C LEU A 100 0.53 11.16 7.73
N ASP A 101 1.71 10.73 8.16
CA ASP A 101 2.80 11.63 8.49
C ASP A 101 3.88 11.55 7.40
N GLY A 102 5.00 12.22 7.64
CA GLY A 102 6.12 12.19 6.70
C GLY A 102 6.66 10.79 6.44
N HIS A 103 6.66 9.89 7.43
CA HIS A 103 7.17 8.52 7.28
C HIS A 103 6.20 7.68 6.48
N SER A 104 4.95 7.62 6.90
CA SER A 104 3.94 6.79 6.22
C SER A 104 3.63 7.29 4.81
N ARG A 105 3.71 8.60 4.54
CA ARG A 105 3.65 9.13 3.18
C ARG A 105 4.78 8.60 2.28
N GLU A 106 6.03 8.61 2.76
CA GLU A 106 7.14 8.09 1.95
C GLU A 106 7.03 6.58 1.76
N ALA A 107 6.57 5.83 2.76
CA ALA A 107 6.29 4.40 2.64
C ALA A 107 5.24 4.12 1.54
N VAL A 108 4.14 4.88 1.51
CA VAL A 108 3.14 4.77 0.42
C VAL A 108 3.77 5.07 -0.95
N ILE A 109 4.57 6.13 -1.06
CA ILE A 109 5.21 6.49 -2.32
C ILE A 109 6.14 5.38 -2.80
N ASP A 110 7.01 4.89 -1.93
CA ASP A 110 7.95 3.81 -2.20
C ASP A 110 7.21 2.56 -2.69
N ARG A 111 6.13 2.18 -2.02
CA ARG A 111 5.31 1.02 -2.38
C ARG A 111 4.61 1.17 -3.72
N VAL A 112 4.09 2.36 -4.05
CA VAL A 112 3.54 2.62 -5.39
C VAL A 112 4.60 2.47 -6.47
N LEU A 113 5.81 2.99 -6.24
CA LEU A 113 6.91 2.86 -7.21
C LEU A 113 7.33 1.40 -7.40
N ALA A 114 7.33 0.60 -6.32
CA ALA A 114 7.66 -0.83 -6.37
C ALA A 114 6.69 -1.66 -7.23
N LEU A 115 5.44 -1.21 -7.42
CA LEU A 115 4.48 -1.88 -8.31
C LEU A 115 4.89 -1.82 -9.79
N ASN A 116 5.83 -0.95 -10.17
CA ASN A 116 6.34 -0.80 -11.54
C ASN A 116 5.22 -0.75 -12.59
N LEU A 117 4.17 0.03 -12.30
CA LEU A 117 3.00 0.16 -13.16
C LEU A 117 3.41 0.74 -14.53
N LYS A 118 2.74 0.31 -15.60
CA LYS A 118 2.98 0.83 -16.97
C LYS A 118 2.41 2.25 -17.18
N GLY A 119 1.99 2.92 -16.12
CA GLY A 119 1.38 4.24 -16.12
C GLY A 119 1.19 4.74 -14.70
N ALA A 120 0.53 5.88 -14.55
CA ALA A 120 0.24 6.45 -13.26
C ALA A 120 -0.84 5.66 -12.51
N ILE A 121 -0.65 5.47 -11.20
CA ILE A 121 -1.67 4.90 -10.31
C ILE A 121 -2.89 5.83 -10.25
N ASP A 122 -4.07 5.24 -10.32
CA ASP A 122 -5.32 5.98 -10.10
C ASP A 122 -5.65 6.13 -8.60
N LEU A 123 -6.74 6.83 -8.30
CA LEU A 123 -7.12 7.12 -6.92
C LEU A 123 -7.57 5.85 -6.18
N ASP A 124 -8.29 4.95 -6.84
CA ASP A 124 -8.85 3.76 -6.21
C ASP A 124 -7.74 2.75 -5.89
N GLU A 125 -6.81 2.56 -6.82
CA GLU A 125 -5.59 1.78 -6.61
C GLU A 125 -4.71 2.38 -5.51
N LEU A 126 -4.59 3.71 -5.42
CA LEU A 126 -3.81 4.35 -4.37
C LEU A 126 -4.42 4.10 -2.99
N LYS A 127 -5.75 4.22 -2.82
CA LYS A 127 -6.42 3.96 -1.53
C LYS A 127 -6.09 2.58 -0.99
N TRP A 128 -6.05 1.59 -1.88
CA TRP A 128 -5.63 0.23 -1.56
C TRP A 128 -4.20 0.15 -1.03
N VAL A 129 -3.25 0.80 -1.71
CA VAL A 129 -1.86 0.83 -1.25
C VAL A 129 -1.72 1.57 0.09
N VAL A 130 -2.46 2.66 0.28
CA VAL A 130 -2.47 3.42 1.55
C VAL A 130 -2.97 2.54 2.70
N ASN A 131 -4.09 1.83 2.51
CA ASN A 131 -4.61 0.89 3.50
C ASN A 131 -3.55 -0.16 3.86
N MET A 132 -2.96 -0.81 2.85
CA MET A 132 -1.90 -1.80 3.07
C MET A 132 -0.75 -1.26 3.93
N VAL A 133 -0.30 -0.04 3.65
CA VAL A 133 0.77 0.60 4.43
C VAL A 133 0.35 0.89 5.85
N LEU A 134 -0.83 1.46 6.06
CA LEU A 134 -1.35 1.79 7.39
C LEU A 134 -1.54 0.54 8.26
N PHE A 135 -2.12 -0.53 7.71
CA PHE A 135 -2.32 -1.80 8.43
C PHE A 135 -1.01 -2.50 8.82
N ASN A 136 0.09 -2.24 8.10
CA ASN A 136 1.39 -2.85 8.35
C ASN A 136 2.35 -1.94 9.15
N LEU A 137 1.89 -0.76 9.60
CA LEU A 137 2.62 0.12 10.50
C LEU A 137 2.25 -0.18 11.97
N PRO A 138 3.22 -0.29 12.88
CA PRO A 138 2.92 -0.47 14.30
C PRO A 138 2.19 0.77 14.86
N ASP A 139 1.22 0.55 15.76
CA ASP A 139 0.43 1.59 16.43
C ASP A 139 -0.40 2.52 15.50
N ARG A 140 -0.74 2.06 14.28
CA ARG A 140 -1.55 2.83 13.29
C ARG A 140 -2.94 2.23 12.98
N GLU A 141 -3.42 1.34 13.83
CA GLU A 141 -4.70 0.63 13.65
C GLU A 141 -5.90 1.60 13.60
N GLU A 142 -5.87 2.68 14.38
CA GLU A 142 -6.94 3.68 14.42
C GLU A 142 -7.01 4.49 13.12
N GLU A 143 -5.89 4.82 12.48
CA GLU A 143 -5.84 5.51 11.19
C GLU A 143 -6.32 4.62 10.03
N ALA A 144 -6.03 3.32 10.08
CA ALA A 144 -6.53 2.35 9.12
C ALA A 144 -8.07 2.23 9.19
N ILE A 145 -8.62 2.12 10.40
CA ILE A 145 -10.07 2.11 10.65
C ILE A 145 -10.72 3.43 10.21
N TRP A 146 -10.05 4.57 10.40
CA TRP A 146 -10.56 5.87 9.93
C TRP A 146 -10.70 5.92 8.40
N LEU A 147 -9.71 5.38 7.67
CA LEU A 147 -9.73 5.35 6.21
C LEU A 147 -10.87 4.46 5.67
N GLU A 148 -11.13 3.30 6.27
CA GLU A 148 -12.29 2.47 5.92
C GLU A 148 -13.63 3.21 6.12
N ASN A 149 -13.76 3.97 7.21
CA ASN A 149 -14.96 4.72 7.51
C ASN A 149 -15.19 5.93 6.59
N ILE A 150 -14.12 6.49 6.01
CA ILE A 150 -14.27 7.61 5.07
C ILE A 150 -14.87 7.13 3.74
N ASP A 151 -14.49 5.94 3.26
CA ASP A 151 -15.05 5.37 2.04
C ASP A 151 -16.54 5.02 2.22
N ALA A 152 -16.95 4.60 3.42
CA ALA A 152 -18.37 4.39 3.76
C ALA A 152 -19.21 5.69 3.74
N CYS A 153 -18.57 6.85 3.94
CA CYS A 153 -19.24 8.15 3.92
C CYS A 153 -19.43 8.72 2.50
N PHE A 154 -18.82 8.10 1.48
CA PHE A 154 -18.92 8.50 0.07
C PHE A 154 -19.72 7.50 -0.81
N HIS A 155 -20.52 6.62 -0.18
CA HIS A 155 -21.60 5.86 -0.82
C HIS A 155 -22.99 6.43 -0.43
#